data_AF-A0A6L6WYC1-F1
#
_entry.id   AF-A0A6L6WYC1-F1
#
_cell.length_a   1.000
_cell.length_b   1.000
_cell.length_c   1.000
_cell.angle_alpha   90.00
_cell.angle_beta   90.00
_cell.angle_gamma   90.00
#
_symmetry.space_group_name_H-M   'P 1'
#
loop_
_entity.id
_entity.type
_entity.pdbx_description
1 polymer ?
#
loop_
_entity_poly.entity_id
_entity_poly.type
_entity_poly.pdbx_seq_one_letter_code
_entity_poly.pdbx_strand_id
1 'polypeptide(L)'
;MAQLKRTASGESRPHRSGRLRLVAATAVAAALSGGLLTVNATPATAAPRTPTTPAALTASTAPAPNPALPASDADFNGDGRADIAASAAFTYVGGKKHAGAVVVTYGKTGGTGRSVAYTQNSPGVPGSAEKGDIFGNETAYGDFDGDGYDDLVASAGGEDVGSDKDGGMATVLWGSPSGLKGGTVLKDPRPAQHDGFSEILQAGDFNGDGKDDLALATGTTAVVDVFRGGFTRSGRTGGHSTVKAPVHSEGQNGVRQLHSGDADGDGKEDLIVNGYERDTPQGYNANFWLPGSASGPRASRAQKLPAGVITDLGDTDKDGYEDVVIGNAWDSGIPGSARGGAVHILHGAATGPAYGEWEKFTQNTSGVPGSGEKGDSFGHEFDLGDIDGDGNLDLAVGAPGETIDGVADSGAVTVLYGAADGSGITTRGAKLFTQNTPGVPDSDEKYDFLGTDVHIDDLNGDGRGDVIVGAHGENGGNGAVYPLLARTDGTLRGTSGVYLSTAGLSASGTPRLGANFAD
;
A
#
# COMPACT_ATOMS: atom_id res chain seq x y z
N MET A 1 21.32 25.85 44.39
CA MET A 1 22.50 26.56 44.93
C MET A 1 23.24 27.22 43.76
N ALA A 2 23.57 28.52 43.89
CA ALA A 2 24.38 29.40 43.01
C ALA A 2 23.94 29.52 41.53
N GLN A 3 23.19 30.55 41.09
CA GLN A 3 23.51 31.98 40.87
C GLN A 3 24.79 32.29 40.07
N LEU A 4 24.61 32.85 38.87
CA LEU A 4 25.32 34.05 38.42
C LEU A 4 24.47 34.87 37.43
N LYS A 5 24.16 36.10 37.85
CA LYS A 5 23.53 37.20 37.11
C LYS A 5 24.53 37.84 36.15
N ARG A 6 24.04 38.39 35.02
CA ARG A 6 24.36 39.77 34.60
C ARG A 6 23.23 40.40 33.77
N THR A 7 22.89 41.61 34.18
CA THR A 7 21.93 42.64 33.74
C THR A 7 22.39 43.33 32.43
N ALA A 8 21.55 43.61 31.43
CA ALA A 8 20.51 44.64 31.24
C ALA A 8 21.01 46.08 30.89
N SER A 9 20.59 46.57 29.70
CA SER A 9 20.31 47.98 29.31
C SER A 9 19.68 47.91 27.90
N GLY A 10 18.53 48.50 27.54
CA GLY A 10 17.82 49.67 28.05
C GLY A 10 17.60 50.66 26.88
N GLU A 11 16.32 50.86 26.49
CA GLU A 11 15.75 52.04 25.78
C GLU A 11 16.14 52.30 24.30
N SER A 12 15.36 52.93 23.42
CA SER A 12 14.03 53.57 23.39
C SER A 12 13.61 53.82 21.92
N ARG A 13 12.30 53.77 21.59
CA ARG A 13 11.70 54.46 20.40
C ARG A 13 11.48 55.95 20.77
N PRO A 14 11.18 56.95 19.87
CA PRO A 14 10.48 56.84 18.57
C PRO A 14 10.79 57.91 17.46
N HIS A 15 10.06 57.76 16.33
CA HIS A 15 9.41 58.79 15.50
C HIS A 15 10.11 59.56 14.33
N ARG A 16 9.30 59.62 13.25
CA ARG A 16 9.19 60.59 12.13
C ARG A 16 10.07 60.34 10.89
N SER A 17 9.63 60.54 9.64
CA SER A 17 8.34 60.88 8.99
C SER A 17 8.61 61.11 7.49
N GLY A 18 7.67 60.74 6.61
CA GLY A 18 7.61 61.19 5.20
C GLY A 18 6.84 60.18 4.34
N ARG A 19 5.50 60.31 4.14
CA ARG A 19 4.80 61.05 3.06
C ARG A 19 5.25 60.59 1.65
N LEU A 20 4.42 60.27 0.65
CA LEU A 20 2.97 60.31 0.41
C LEU A 20 2.68 59.64 -0.98
N ARG A 21 1.37 59.45 -1.30
CA ARG A 21 0.69 59.15 -2.60
C ARG A 21 0.21 57.68 -2.69
N LEU A 22 -1.06 57.32 -2.50
CA LEU A 22 -2.36 57.75 -3.08
C LEU A 22 -2.53 57.38 -4.57
N VAL A 23 -3.23 56.27 -4.83
CA VAL A 23 -4.23 56.12 -5.91
C VAL A 23 -5.35 55.19 -5.39
N ALA A 24 -6.59 55.63 -5.57
CA ALA A 24 -7.84 54.96 -5.20
C ALA A 24 -8.42 54.19 -6.41
N ALA A 25 -9.20 53.14 -6.16
CA ALA A 25 -10.22 52.64 -7.09
C ALA A 25 -11.36 51.93 -6.32
N THR A 26 -12.34 52.77 -5.98
CA THR A 26 -13.81 52.61 -5.89
C THR A 26 -14.46 51.23 -6.04
N ALA A 27 -15.23 50.86 -5.03
CA ALA A 27 -16.33 49.90 -5.10
C ALA A 27 -17.62 50.59 -5.60
N VAL A 28 -18.42 49.91 -6.43
CA VAL A 28 -19.78 50.32 -6.76
C VAL A 28 -20.73 49.14 -6.55
N ALA A 29 -21.65 49.33 -5.60
CA ALA A 29 -22.87 48.58 -5.45
C ALA A 29 -24.03 49.41 -6.06
N ALA A 30 -24.92 48.77 -6.80
CA ALA A 30 -26.23 49.30 -7.19
C ALA A 30 -27.18 48.08 -7.36
N ALA A 31 -28.07 47.83 -6.40
CA ALA A 31 -29.43 48.38 -6.25
C ALA A 31 -30.48 47.49 -6.95
N LEU A 32 -31.13 46.62 -6.15
CA LEU A 32 -32.41 46.00 -6.49
C LEU A 32 -33.49 47.08 -6.62
N SER A 33 -34.25 47.03 -7.70
CA SER A 33 -35.58 47.64 -7.75
C SER A 33 -36.54 46.68 -8.45
N GLY A 34 -37.61 46.34 -7.73
CA GLY A 34 -38.66 45.46 -8.20
C GLY A 34 -39.59 46.16 -9.18
N GLY A 35 -40.12 45.37 -10.13
CA GLY A 35 -41.23 45.74 -10.99
C GLY A 35 -42.11 44.50 -11.18
N LEU A 36 -43.20 44.46 -10.43
CA LEU A 36 -44.27 43.47 -10.54
C LEU A 36 -45.04 43.72 -11.86
N LEU A 37 -44.98 42.77 -12.80
CA LEU A 37 -45.90 42.72 -13.94
C LEU A 37 -46.58 41.34 -13.97
N THR A 38 -47.88 41.35 -13.64
CA THR A 38 -48.80 40.23 -13.85
C THR A 38 -49.14 40.11 -15.33
N VAL A 39 -48.94 38.92 -15.92
CA VAL A 39 -49.45 38.61 -17.27
C VAL A 39 -50.15 37.25 -17.25
N ASN A 40 -51.36 37.24 -17.80
CA ASN A 40 -52.29 36.12 -17.86
C ASN A 40 -51.72 34.90 -18.61
N ALA A 41 -52.03 33.72 -18.09
CA ALA A 41 -51.72 32.43 -18.69
C ALA A 41 -52.69 32.06 -19.82
N THR A 42 -52.13 31.63 -20.95
CA THR A 42 -52.74 30.67 -21.88
C THR A 42 -51.63 29.74 -22.41
N PRO A 43 -51.82 28.42 -22.48
CA PRO A 43 -50.72 27.50 -22.77
C PRO A 43 -50.44 27.48 -24.29
N ALA A 44 -49.18 27.65 -24.66
CA ALA A 44 -48.69 27.39 -26.01
C ALA A 44 -47.71 26.20 -25.96
N THR A 45 -47.96 25.24 -26.83
CA THR A 45 -47.29 23.96 -27.01
C THR A 45 -45.78 24.13 -27.23
N ALA A 46 -44.96 23.42 -26.45
CA ALA A 46 -43.51 23.47 -26.55
C ALA A 46 -43.00 22.67 -27.76
N ALA A 47 -42.19 23.31 -28.61
CA ALA A 47 -41.26 22.66 -29.52
C ALA A 47 -39.95 22.34 -28.77
N PRO A 48 -39.25 21.23 -29.09
CA PRO A 48 -38.06 20.81 -28.36
C PRO A 48 -36.88 21.76 -28.62
N ARG A 49 -36.25 22.23 -27.55
CA ARG A 49 -34.99 22.99 -27.60
C ARG A 49 -33.83 22.01 -27.76
N THR A 50 -33.02 22.21 -28.80
CA THR A 50 -31.70 21.58 -28.95
C THR A 50 -30.76 22.09 -27.85
N PRO A 51 -30.01 21.22 -27.14
CA PRO A 51 -29.03 21.66 -26.16
C PRO A 51 -27.84 22.32 -26.87
N THR A 52 -27.49 23.54 -26.47
CA THR A 52 -26.20 24.15 -26.78
C THR A 52 -25.13 23.52 -25.90
N THR A 53 -24.13 22.89 -26.50
CA THR A 53 -22.95 22.34 -25.84
C THR A 53 -22.13 23.44 -25.14
N PRO A 54 -21.60 23.21 -23.93
CA PRO A 54 -20.59 24.08 -23.34
C PRO A 54 -19.31 24.03 -24.17
N ALA A 55 -18.61 25.16 -24.27
CA ALA A 55 -17.31 25.26 -24.91
C ALA A 55 -16.33 24.26 -24.27
N ALA A 56 -15.79 23.36 -25.10
CA ALA A 56 -14.76 22.42 -24.70
C ALA A 56 -13.52 23.17 -24.22
N LEU A 57 -13.16 22.98 -22.95
CA LEU A 57 -11.79 23.12 -22.50
C LEU A 57 -10.96 22.10 -23.29
N THR A 58 -9.89 22.54 -23.92
CA THR A 58 -8.99 21.64 -24.66
C THR A 58 -8.36 20.67 -23.67
N ALA A 59 -8.92 19.46 -23.61
CA ALA A 59 -8.39 18.33 -22.86
C ALA A 59 -6.98 17.98 -23.36
N SER A 60 -6.14 17.52 -22.44
CA SER A 60 -4.79 17.02 -22.68
C SER A 60 -4.79 16.00 -23.83
N THR A 61 -3.79 16.06 -24.70
CA THR A 61 -3.61 15.15 -25.84
C THR A 61 -2.99 13.80 -25.45
N ALA A 62 -3.03 13.42 -24.18
CA ALA A 62 -2.61 12.09 -23.75
C ALA A 62 -3.70 11.08 -24.16
N PRO A 63 -3.35 9.87 -24.65
CA PRO A 63 -4.32 8.78 -24.78
C PRO A 63 -4.99 8.57 -23.42
N ALA A 64 -6.31 8.36 -23.39
CA ALA A 64 -6.96 7.90 -22.17
C ALA A 64 -6.41 6.50 -21.80
N PRO A 65 -6.25 6.19 -20.50
CA PRO A 65 -5.86 4.86 -20.05
C PRO A 65 -6.87 3.80 -20.53
N ASN A 66 -6.42 2.55 -20.57
CA ASN A 66 -7.29 1.39 -20.81
C ASN A 66 -8.31 1.21 -19.65
N PRO A 67 -9.29 0.30 -19.75
CA PRO A 67 -10.19 0.03 -18.62
C PRO A 67 -9.37 -0.28 -17.37
N ALA A 68 -9.74 0.33 -16.24
CA ALA A 68 -9.08 0.09 -14.97
C ALA A 68 -9.13 -1.40 -14.60
N LEU A 69 -8.02 -1.89 -14.08
CA LEU A 69 -7.92 -3.20 -13.43
C LEU A 69 -8.72 -3.19 -12.11
N PRO A 70 -8.86 -4.33 -11.41
CA PRO A 70 -9.22 -4.31 -9.99
C PRO A 70 -8.37 -3.28 -9.23
N ALA A 71 -8.91 -2.68 -8.18
CA ALA A 71 -8.17 -1.69 -7.38
C ALA A 71 -6.93 -2.29 -6.69
N SER A 72 -6.92 -3.62 -6.54
CA SER A 72 -5.81 -4.43 -6.02
C SER A 72 -4.66 -4.66 -7.02
N ASP A 73 -4.78 -4.20 -8.27
CA ASP A 73 -3.78 -4.40 -9.32
C ASP A 73 -3.23 -3.05 -9.77
N ALA A 74 -1.98 -2.74 -9.43
CA ALA A 74 -1.35 -1.48 -9.83
C ALA A 74 -1.14 -1.37 -11.35
N ASP A 75 -1.52 -0.27 -11.99
CA ASP A 75 -1.25 0.04 -13.40
C ASP A 75 -0.68 1.46 -13.55
N PHE A 76 0.61 1.62 -13.23
CA PHE A 76 1.31 2.90 -13.30
C PHE A 76 1.40 3.47 -14.71
N ASN A 77 1.11 2.66 -15.74
CA ASN A 77 1.25 3.01 -17.13
C ASN A 77 -0.05 3.04 -17.95
N GLY A 78 -1.17 2.65 -17.33
CA GLY A 78 -2.52 2.69 -17.86
C GLY A 78 -2.74 1.78 -19.08
N ASP A 79 -1.96 0.70 -19.20
CA ASP A 79 -2.06 -0.22 -20.33
C ASP A 79 -2.99 -1.43 -20.08
N GLY A 80 -3.68 -1.44 -18.93
CA GLY A 80 -4.66 -2.44 -18.55
C GLY A 80 -4.03 -3.79 -18.24
N ARG A 81 -2.82 -3.75 -17.67
CA ARG A 81 -2.02 -4.90 -17.25
C ARG A 81 -1.30 -4.49 -15.98
N ALA A 82 -1.30 -5.36 -15.00
CA ALA A 82 -0.72 -5.01 -13.73
C ALA A 82 0.81 -4.85 -13.83
N ASP A 83 1.33 -3.93 -13.04
CA ASP A 83 2.73 -3.55 -12.92
C ASP A 83 3.22 -3.89 -11.51
N ILE A 84 4.41 -4.47 -11.41
CA ILE A 84 4.99 -4.85 -10.11
C ILE A 84 5.85 -3.71 -9.59
N ALA A 85 5.65 -3.25 -8.35
CA ALA A 85 6.61 -2.39 -7.65
C ALA A 85 7.27 -3.17 -6.50
N ALA A 86 8.58 -3.39 -6.58
CA ALA A 86 9.32 -4.17 -5.59
C ALA A 86 10.44 -3.37 -4.93
N SER A 87 10.47 -3.42 -3.60
CA SER A 87 11.46 -2.75 -2.77
C SER A 87 12.84 -3.40 -2.89
N ALA A 88 13.86 -2.56 -2.97
CA ALA A 88 15.28 -2.89 -2.81
C ALA A 88 15.91 -1.88 -1.84
N ALA A 89 15.27 -1.69 -0.68
CA ALA A 89 15.48 -0.61 0.28
C ALA A 89 16.93 -0.48 0.81
N PHE A 90 17.72 -1.55 0.74
CA PHE A 90 19.10 -1.54 1.24
C PHE A 90 20.13 -1.32 0.12
N THR A 91 19.69 -0.99 -1.09
CA THR A 91 20.53 -0.69 -2.25
C THR A 91 21.53 0.44 -1.97
N TYR A 92 22.73 0.31 -2.55
CA TYR A 92 23.68 1.42 -2.65
C TYR A 92 23.32 2.36 -3.79
N VAL A 93 23.16 3.66 -3.51
CA VAL A 93 22.90 4.67 -4.54
C VAL A 93 23.97 5.75 -4.48
N GLY A 94 24.68 5.99 -5.58
CA GLY A 94 25.76 7.00 -5.61
C GLY A 94 26.88 6.75 -4.58
N GLY A 95 27.10 5.49 -4.17
CA GLY A 95 28.08 5.11 -3.14
C GLY A 95 27.57 5.25 -1.69
N LYS A 96 26.31 5.65 -1.48
CA LYS A 96 25.66 5.73 -0.18
C LYS A 96 25.06 4.38 0.18
N LYS A 97 25.46 3.82 1.31
CA LYS A 97 24.98 2.53 1.81
C LYS A 97 23.54 2.68 2.32
N HIS A 98 22.65 1.76 1.94
CA HIS A 98 21.24 1.73 2.36
C HIS A 98 20.51 3.04 2.01
N ALA A 99 20.76 3.56 0.82
CA ALA A 99 20.01 4.70 0.29
C ALA A 99 18.63 4.25 -0.22
N GLY A 100 18.53 3.03 -0.74
CA GLY A 100 17.28 2.43 -1.17
C GLY A 100 16.88 2.73 -2.61
N ALA A 101 16.02 1.86 -3.13
CA ALA A 101 15.47 1.92 -4.47
C ALA A 101 14.15 1.14 -4.51
N VAL A 102 13.26 1.51 -5.43
CA VAL A 102 12.12 0.68 -5.87
C VAL A 102 12.38 0.24 -7.30
N VAL A 103 12.11 -1.02 -7.63
CA VAL A 103 12.14 -1.55 -8.98
C VAL A 103 10.72 -1.77 -9.46
N VAL A 104 10.30 -1.01 -10.48
CA VAL A 104 9.00 -1.21 -11.14
C VAL A 104 9.18 -2.05 -12.39
N THR A 105 8.46 -3.17 -12.49
CA THR A 105 8.44 -4.04 -13.66
C THR A 105 7.08 -3.95 -14.32
N TYR A 106 7.05 -3.39 -15.52
CA TYR A 106 5.79 -3.13 -16.22
C TYR A 106 5.20 -4.42 -16.80
N GLY A 107 3.90 -4.63 -16.65
CA GLY A 107 3.14 -5.70 -17.29
C GLY A 107 3.24 -5.65 -18.81
N LYS A 108 2.96 -6.77 -19.47
CA LYS A 108 2.82 -6.83 -20.94
C LYS A 108 2.06 -8.07 -21.39
N THR A 109 1.68 -8.10 -22.67
CA THR A 109 1.19 -9.35 -23.26
C THR A 109 2.21 -10.46 -23.14
N GLY A 110 1.80 -11.56 -22.48
CA GLY A 110 2.64 -12.73 -22.23
C GLY A 110 3.55 -12.63 -21.01
N GLY A 111 3.28 -11.72 -20.07
CA GLY A 111 3.91 -11.66 -18.75
C GLY A 111 4.54 -10.30 -18.47
N THR A 112 5.81 -10.28 -18.07
CA THR A 112 6.49 -9.03 -17.69
C THR A 112 7.28 -8.38 -18.82
N GLY A 113 7.35 -7.05 -18.77
CA GLY A 113 8.01 -6.13 -19.68
C GLY A 113 9.36 -5.66 -19.18
N ARG A 114 9.60 -4.34 -19.23
CA ARG A 114 10.86 -3.72 -18.78
C ARG A 114 10.82 -3.50 -17.27
N SER A 115 11.96 -3.60 -16.61
CA SER A 115 12.13 -3.16 -15.22
C SER A 115 12.87 -1.82 -15.17
N VAL A 116 12.43 -0.90 -14.32
CA VAL A 116 13.01 0.43 -14.12
C VAL A 116 13.22 0.67 -12.63
N ALA A 117 14.42 1.10 -12.25
CA ALA A 117 14.73 1.45 -10.87
C ALA A 117 14.51 2.95 -10.59
N TYR A 118 13.86 3.24 -9.46
CA TYR A 118 13.60 4.57 -8.94
C TYR A 118 14.35 4.76 -7.62
N THR A 119 15.02 5.90 -7.48
CA THR A 119 15.78 6.32 -6.28
C THR A 119 15.59 7.82 -6.08
N GLN A 120 15.94 8.37 -4.92
CA GLN A 120 15.99 9.83 -4.73
C GLN A 120 16.94 10.57 -5.70
N ASN A 121 17.89 9.86 -6.32
CA ASN A 121 18.77 10.44 -7.35
C ASN A 121 18.18 10.37 -8.77
N SER A 122 17.02 9.72 -8.95
CA SER A 122 16.40 9.58 -10.27
C SER A 122 15.87 10.94 -10.78
N PRO A 123 15.94 11.21 -12.09
CA PRO A 123 15.48 12.49 -12.64
C PRO A 123 14.03 12.81 -12.28
N GLY A 124 13.81 13.96 -11.65
CA GLY A 124 12.47 14.43 -11.28
C GLY A 124 11.94 13.86 -9.96
N VAL A 125 12.65 12.93 -9.32
CA VAL A 125 12.37 12.51 -7.94
C VAL A 125 12.96 13.55 -6.98
N PRO A 126 12.18 14.12 -6.06
CA PRO A 126 12.71 15.05 -5.06
C PRO A 126 13.72 14.41 -4.09
N GLY A 127 14.60 15.25 -3.54
CA GLY A 127 15.62 14.81 -2.57
C GLY A 127 16.92 14.38 -3.25
N SER A 128 17.79 13.76 -2.46
CA SER A 128 19.03 13.15 -2.94
C SER A 128 19.40 12.00 -2.03
N ALA A 129 19.92 10.91 -2.58
CA ALA A 129 20.30 9.75 -1.79
C ALA A 129 21.40 10.09 -0.77
N GLU A 130 21.14 9.76 0.48
CA GLU A 130 22.02 9.78 1.62
C GLU A 130 22.13 8.37 2.23
N LYS A 131 22.84 8.27 3.35
CA LYS A 131 23.17 6.97 3.93
C LYS A 131 22.13 6.63 4.99
N GLY A 132 21.29 5.63 4.69
CA GLY A 132 20.30 5.13 5.64
C GLY A 132 18.88 5.62 5.36
N ASP A 133 18.66 6.37 4.27
CA ASP A 133 17.36 6.91 3.88
C ASP A 133 16.34 5.82 3.60
N ILE A 134 16.83 4.63 3.19
CA ILE A 134 16.03 3.44 2.91
C ILE A 134 14.83 3.74 2.01
N PHE A 135 15.05 4.53 0.95
CA PHE A 135 14.02 4.88 -0.02
C PHE A 135 13.34 3.64 -0.61
N GLY A 136 12.01 3.62 -0.56
CA GLY A 136 11.20 2.47 -0.97
C GLY A 136 11.38 1.27 -0.05
N ASN A 137 11.43 1.49 1.27
CA ASN A 137 11.31 0.39 2.24
C ASN A 137 9.85 -0.01 2.47
N GLU A 138 8.97 0.97 2.32
CA GLU A 138 7.53 0.82 2.34
C GLU A 138 6.98 1.57 1.13
N THR A 139 5.98 0.98 0.49
CA THR A 139 5.33 1.55 -0.69
C THR A 139 3.82 1.35 -0.61
N ALA A 140 3.08 2.29 -1.18
CA ALA A 140 1.64 2.14 -1.40
C ALA A 140 1.26 2.75 -2.76
N TYR A 141 0.22 2.28 -3.41
CA TYR A 141 -0.18 2.79 -4.73
C TYR A 141 -1.67 3.17 -4.82
N GLY A 142 -2.02 3.89 -5.89
CA GLY A 142 -3.39 4.34 -6.19
C GLY A 142 -3.38 5.58 -7.08
N ASP A 143 -4.50 5.95 -7.69
CA ASP A 143 -4.67 7.14 -8.54
C ASP A 143 -4.91 8.38 -7.66
N PHE A 144 -3.85 8.84 -6.98
CA PHE A 144 -3.94 9.94 -6.03
C PHE A 144 -4.32 11.27 -6.69
N ASP A 145 -3.93 11.51 -7.95
CA ASP A 145 -4.26 12.76 -8.67
C ASP A 145 -5.49 12.69 -9.60
N GLY A 146 -6.09 11.50 -9.75
CA GLY A 146 -7.32 11.27 -10.48
C GLY A 146 -7.16 11.38 -11.99
N ASP A 147 -5.97 11.07 -12.52
CA ASP A 147 -5.68 11.13 -13.96
C ASP A 147 -5.77 9.78 -14.68
N GLY A 148 -6.10 8.72 -13.94
CA GLY A 148 -6.36 7.36 -14.42
C GLY A 148 -5.10 6.53 -14.63
N TYR A 149 -3.96 6.94 -14.05
CA TYR A 149 -2.76 6.14 -13.90
C TYR A 149 -2.49 5.98 -12.43
N ASP A 150 -2.20 4.76 -11.98
CA ASP A 150 -1.80 4.60 -10.59
C ASP A 150 -0.48 5.33 -10.34
N ASP A 151 -0.38 5.91 -9.16
CA ASP A 151 0.79 6.57 -8.62
C ASP A 151 1.43 5.67 -7.55
N LEU A 152 2.70 5.90 -7.24
CA LEU A 152 3.40 5.15 -6.20
C LEU A 152 3.90 6.10 -5.10
N VAL A 153 3.48 5.90 -3.86
CA VAL A 153 4.11 6.52 -2.70
C VAL A 153 5.28 5.66 -2.26
N ALA A 154 6.48 6.24 -2.22
CA ALA A 154 7.67 5.60 -1.66
C ALA A 154 8.10 6.31 -0.38
N SER A 155 8.28 5.54 0.70
CA SER A 155 8.83 6.04 1.95
C SER A 155 10.34 6.24 1.86
N ALA A 156 10.87 7.13 2.69
CA ALA A 156 12.28 7.25 3.03
C ALA A 156 12.36 7.62 4.52
N GLY A 157 12.03 6.66 5.39
CA GLY A 157 11.90 6.89 6.84
C GLY A 157 13.19 7.40 7.49
N GLY A 158 14.35 7.08 6.91
CA GLY A 158 15.65 7.55 7.40
C GLY A 158 16.09 8.92 6.86
N GLU A 159 15.28 9.60 6.05
CA GLU A 159 15.64 10.88 5.45
C GLU A 159 15.83 11.98 6.51
N ASP A 160 16.95 12.70 6.42
CA ASP A 160 17.20 13.91 7.20
C ASP A 160 16.45 15.12 6.56
N VAL A 161 15.40 15.63 7.24
CA VAL A 161 14.58 16.74 6.72
C VAL A 161 15.06 18.09 7.29
N GLY A 162 15.94 18.75 6.54
CA GLY A 162 16.46 20.07 6.92
C GLY A 162 17.43 20.00 8.10
N SER A 163 16.96 20.29 9.31
CA SER A 163 17.76 20.10 10.55
C SER A 163 17.24 18.98 11.43
N ASP A 164 16.13 18.37 11.02
CA ASP A 164 15.53 17.24 11.72
C ASP A 164 16.17 15.96 11.24
N LYS A 165 16.69 15.18 12.19
CA LYS A 165 17.46 13.99 11.87
C LYS A 165 16.50 12.81 11.78
N ASP A 166 16.58 12.03 10.70
CA ASP A 166 15.70 10.89 10.46
C ASP A 166 14.20 11.29 10.53
N GLY A 167 13.86 12.52 10.13
CA GLY A 167 12.49 13.05 10.17
C GLY A 167 11.55 12.28 9.23
N GLY A 168 12.09 11.66 8.19
CA GLY A 168 11.38 10.80 7.25
C GLY A 168 10.67 11.58 6.13
N MET A 169 10.48 10.92 4.98
CA MET A 169 9.90 11.54 3.80
C MET A 169 9.03 10.58 2.98
N ALA A 170 7.77 10.93 2.75
CA ALA A 170 6.93 10.29 1.73
C ALA A 170 7.06 11.03 0.39
N THR A 171 7.34 10.30 -0.69
CA THR A 171 7.36 10.84 -2.05
C THR A 171 6.35 10.13 -2.92
N VAL A 172 5.38 10.88 -3.46
CA VAL A 172 4.49 10.37 -4.52
C VAL A 172 5.23 10.45 -5.85
N LEU A 173 5.35 9.34 -6.56
CA LEU A 173 5.84 9.21 -7.92
C LEU A 173 4.63 9.10 -8.84
N TRP A 174 4.54 9.99 -9.83
CA TRP A 174 3.32 10.14 -10.61
C TRP A 174 3.25 9.15 -11.78
N GLY A 175 2.15 8.43 -11.91
CA GLY A 175 1.79 7.59 -13.04
C GLY A 175 1.76 8.36 -14.36
N SER A 176 1.96 7.64 -15.47
CA SER A 176 1.86 8.23 -16.81
C SER A 176 1.80 7.15 -17.89
N PRO A 177 1.44 7.47 -19.15
CA PRO A 177 1.50 6.51 -20.26
C PRO A 177 2.89 5.89 -20.53
N SER A 178 3.94 6.40 -19.89
CA SER A 178 5.30 5.87 -19.98
C SER A 178 5.79 5.22 -18.67
N GLY A 179 4.88 4.99 -17.73
CA GLY A 179 5.15 4.60 -16.34
C GLY A 179 5.44 5.78 -15.43
N LEU A 180 5.93 5.51 -14.22
CA LEU A 180 6.20 6.53 -13.20
C LEU A 180 7.17 7.61 -13.69
N LYS A 181 6.82 8.88 -13.50
CA LYS A 181 7.55 10.04 -14.00
C LYS A 181 7.45 11.27 -13.10
N GLY A 182 8.59 11.60 -12.48
CA GLY A 182 8.70 12.73 -11.55
C GLY A 182 7.98 12.42 -10.24
N GLY A 183 8.16 13.29 -9.25
CA GLY A 183 7.53 13.06 -7.96
C GLY A 183 7.36 14.32 -7.13
N THR A 184 6.69 14.17 -6.00
CA THR A 184 6.36 15.25 -5.09
C THR A 184 6.40 14.77 -3.65
N VAL A 185 7.06 15.54 -2.80
CA VAL A 185 7.12 15.25 -1.37
C VAL A 185 5.80 15.59 -0.71
N LEU A 186 5.24 14.63 0.01
CA LEU A 186 4.18 14.88 0.97
C LEU A 186 4.80 15.37 2.27
N LYS A 187 4.35 16.53 2.75
CA LYS A 187 4.95 17.17 3.92
C LYS A 187 4.43 16.54 5.19
N ASP A 188 5.34 16.21 6.09
CA ASP A 188 5.00 15.85 7.47
C ASP A 188 4.18 16.98 8.13
N PRO A 189 2.93 16.71 8.56
CA PRO A 189 2.09 17.69 9.23
C PRO A 189 2.51 17.92 10.69
N ARG A 190 3.33 17.04 11.27
CA ARG A 190 3.69 17.00 12.69
C ARG A 190 5.20 16.69 12.95
N PRO A 191 6.16 17.35 12.26
CA PRO A 191 7.60 17.05 12.32
C PRO A 191 8.29 17.36 13.65
N ALA A 192 7.56 17.78 14.67
CA ALA A 192 8.09 17.97 16.02
C ALA A 192 7.52 16.94 17.01
N GLN A 193 6.69 16.00 16.54
CA GLN A 193 5.99 15.02 17.37
C GLN A 193 6.53 13.60 17.18
N HIS A 194 7.22 13.32 16.08
CA HIS A 194 7.80 12.03 15.75
C HIS A 194 8.92 12.18 14.72
N ASP A 195 9.76 11.16 14.65
CA ASP A 195 10.72 10.91 13.57
C ASP A 195 10.16 9.75 12.71
N GLY A 196 10.80 9.45 11.58
CA GLY A 196 10.41 8.33 10.72
C GLY A 196 9.06 8.54 10.03
N PHE A 197 8.68 9.78 9.70
CA PHE A 197 7.47 10.03 8.92
C PHE A 197 7.47 9.15 7.67
N SER A 198 6.33 8.51 7.39
CA SER A 198 6.11 7.56 6.28
C SER A 198 6.73 6.17 6.42
N GLU A 199 7.18 5.75 7.61
CA GLU A 199 7.66 4.37 7.84
C GLU A 199 6.60 3.28 7.56
N ILE A 200 5.31 3.62 7.66
CA ILE A 200 4.19 2.71 7.44
C ILE A 200 3.15 3.46 6.61
N LEU A 201 2.70 2.87 5.49
CA LEU A 201 1.81 3.47 4.49
C LEU A 201 0.63 2.54 4.24
N GLN A 202 -0.50 3.08 3.80
CA GLN A 202 -1.59 2.31 3.18
C GLN A 202 -2.46 3.26 2.36
N ALA A 203 -2.77 2.90 1.12
CA ALA A 203 -3.73 3.62 0.29
C ALA A 203 -5.18 3.18 0.57
N GLY A 204 -6.16 3.82 -0.05
CA GLY A 204 -7.57 3.38 0.02
C GLY A 204 -8.57 4.52 0.04
N ASP A 205 -9.80 4.31 -0.42
CA ASP A 205 -10.87 5.33 -0.36
C ASP A 205 -11.59 5.30 1.00
N PHE A 206 -10.93 5.78 2.05
CA PHE A 206 -11.46 5.75 3.42
C PHE A 206 -12.72 6.61 3.63
N ASN A 207 -13.08 7.42 2.64
CA ASN A 207 -14.15 8.40 2.75
C ASN A 207 -15.28 8.26 1.71
N GLY A 208 -15.09 7.40 0.72
CA GLY A 208 -16.08 7.02 -0.28
C GLY A 208 -16.31 8.11 -1.30
N ASP A 209 -15.30 8.95 -1.58
CA ASP A 209 -15.41 10.01 -2.60
C ASP A 209 -14.90 9.60 -3.98
N GLY A 210 -14.51 8.34 -4.14
CA GLY A 210 -14.01 7.74 -5.37
C GLY A 210 -12.61 8.21 -5.74
N LYS A 211 -11.81 8.58 -4.74
CA LYS A 211 -10.41 8.98 -4.90
C LYS A 211 -9.57 8.28 -3.85
N ASP A 212 -8.38 7.89 -4.23
CA ASP A 212 -7.47 7.25 -3.29
C ASP A 212 -6.99 8.26 -2.23
N ASP A 213 -7.17 7.86 -0.97
CA ASP A 213 -6.63 8.53 0.20
C ASP A 213 -5.34 7.82 0.63
N LEU A 214 -4.59 8.42 1.55
CA LEU A 214 -3.35 7.84 2.06
C LEU A 214 -3.29 7.92 3.59
N ALA A 215 -3.14 6.77 4.23
CA ALA A 215 -2.84 6.63 5.64
C ALA A 215 -1.33 6.50 5.86
N LEU A 216 -0.80 7.24 6.82
CA LEU A 216 0.63 7.25 7.18
C LEU A 216 0.77 7.10 8.68
N ALA A 217 1.70 6.25 9.11
CA ALA A 217 2.05 6.12 10.51
C ALA A 217 3.57 6.02 10.71
N THR A 218 3.96 6.12 11.98
CA THR A 218 5.33 5.91 12.44
C THR A 218 5.32 4.94 13.62
N GLY A 219 6.36 4.11 13.74
CA GLY A 219 6.45 3.09 14.78
C GLY A 219 6.48 3.62 16.22
N THR A 220 6.65 4.94 16.37
CA THR A 220 6.81 5.62 17.66
C THR A 220 5.50 6.10 18.27
N THR A 221 4.40 6.11 17.53
CA THR A 221 3.12 6.65 18.00
C THR A 221 1.93 5.74 17.66
N ALA A 222 0.80 5.95 18.34
CA ALA A 222 -0.48 5.31 18.01
C ALA A 222 -1.33 6.16 17.05
N VAL A 223 -0.75 7.18 16.41
CA VAL A 223 -1.49 8.13 15.57
C VAL A 223 -1.19 7.87 14.11
N VAL A 224 -2.26 7.68 13.33
CA VAL A 224 -2.24 7.60 11.87
C VAL A 224 -2.66 8.97 11.32
N ASP A 225 -1.86 9.54 10.44
CA ASP A 225 -2.24 10.69 9.60
C ASP A 225 -2.99 10.16 8.37
N VAL A 226 -4.14 10.75 8.05
CA VAL A 226 -4.96 10.36 6.89
C VAL A 226 -5.14 11.56 5.99
N PHE A 227 -4.57 11.50 4.80
CA PHE A 227 -4.64 12.51 3.76
C PHE A 227 -5.71 12.12 2.75
N ARG A 228 -6.65 13.03 2.48
CA ARG A 228 -7.87 12.67 1.74
C ARG A 228 -8.22 13.59 0.59
N GLY A 229 -9.08 13.14 -0.30
CA GLY A 229 -9.79 13.97 -1.28
C GLY A 229 -8.96 14.39 -2.48
N GLY A 230 -7.99 13.55 -2.87
CA GLY A 230 -7.09 13.74 -3.99
C GLY A 230 -5.91 14.66 -3.73
N PHE A 231 -4.86 14.43 -4.51
CA PHE A 231 -3.55 15.03 -4.40
C PHE A 231 -3.30 15.90 -5.62
N THR A 232 -2.48 16.93 -5.44
CA THR A 232 -1.96 17.70 -6.58
C THR A 232 -0.47 17.45 -6.72
N ARG A 233 0.04 17.55 -7.95
CA ARG A 233 1.48 17.51 -8.27
C ARG A 233 2.34 18.63 -7.64
N SER A 234 1.73 19.48 -6.82
CA SER A 234 2.43 20.46 -5.97
C SER A 234 2.47 20.06 -4.49
N GLY A 235 1.90 18.91 -4.13
CA GLY A 235 1.88 18.34 -2.78
C GLY A 235 0.76 18.87 -1.90
N ARG A 236 -0.38 19.26 -2.51
CA ARG A 236 -1.58 19.67 -1.75
C ARG A 236 -2.55 18.49 -1.75
N THR A 237 -3.20 18.26 -0.62
CA THR A 237 -4.27 17.25 -0.48
C THR A 237 -5.62 17.94 -0.29
N GLY A 238 -6.72 17.25 -0.58
CA GLY A 238 -8.08 17.75 -0.34
C GLY A 238 -8.38 17.97 1.13
N GLY A 239 -7.85 17.10 2.01
CA GLY A 239 -8.00 17.15 3.45
C GLY A 239 -6.88 16.41 4.18
N HIS A 240 -6.81 16.64 5.50
CA HIS A 240 -5.94 15.94 6.44
C HIS A 240 -6.68 15.78 7.76
N SER A 241 -6.59 14.59 8.34
CA SER A 241 -7.11 14.26 9.66
C SER A 241 -6.16 13.30 10.36
N THR A 242 -6.33 13.13 11.67
CA THR A 242 -5.59 12.11 12.42
C THR A 242 -6.55 11.17 13.12
N VAL A 243 -6.12 9.91 13.24
CA VAL A 243 -6.85 8.86 13.93
C VAL A 243 -5.92 8.23 14.95
N LYS A 244 -6.36 8.15 16.21
CA LYS A 244 -5.58 7.51 17.28
C LYS A 244 -6.05 6.08 17.46
N ALA A 245 -5.26 5.13 16.99
CA ALA A 245 -5.54 3.71 17.11
C ALA A 245 -5.44 3.23 18.57
N PRO A 246 -6.14 2.15 18.96
CA PRO A 246 -6.16 1.63 20.31
C PRO A 246 -4.90 0.80 20.70
N VAL A 247 -3.78 0.97 20.01
CA VAL A 247 -2.48 0.30 20.25
C VAL A 247 -1.63 1.04 21.29
N HIS A 248 -0.53 0.43 21.72
CA HIS A 248 0.53 1.09 22.50
C HIS A 248 1.10 2.32 21.76
N SER A 249 1.71 3.23 22.51
CA SER A 249 2.25 4.49 21.97
C SER A 249 3.54 4.93 22.66
N GLU A 250 4.28 3.99 23.26
CA GLU A 250 5.50 4.26 24.01
C GLU A 250 6.69 3.56 23.36
N GLY A 251 7.73 4.32 23.04
CA GLY A 251 8.87 3.81 22.29
C GLY A 251 8.46 3.28 20.92
N GLN A 252 9.14 2.25 20.42
CA GLN A 252 8.88 1.61 19.13
C GLN A 252 7.73 0.57 19.17
N ASN A 253 6.71 0.84 19.99
CA ASN A 253 5.57 -0.05 20.19
C ASN A 253 4.25 0.57 19.68
N GLY A 254 4.35 1.53 18.76
CA GLY A 254 3.24 2.22 18.12
C GLY A 254 2.47 1.36 17.12
N VAL A 255 2.00 2.01 16.06
CA VAL A 255 1.51 1.34 14.85
C VAL A 255 2.65 0.52 14.23
N ARG A 256 2.34 -0.64 13.67
CA ARG A 256 3.33 -1.54 13.06
C ARG A 256 3.08 -1.87 11.59
N GLN A 257 1.82 -1.94 11.19
CA GLN A 257 1.36 -2.25 9.84
C GLN A 257 -0.03 -1.63 9.67
N LEU A 258 -0.38 -1.25 8.45
CA LEU A 258 -1.69 -0.75 8.05
C LEU A 258 -2.16 -1.57 6.84
N HIS A 259 -3.46 -1.81 6.72
CA HIS A 259 -4.10 -2.36 5.52
C HIS A 259 -5.51 -1.79 5.39
N SER A 260 -6.08 -1.80 4.19
CA SER A 260 -7.42 -1.27 3.91
C SER A 260 -8.30 -2.28 3.18
N GLY A 261 -9.60 -1.99 3.15
CA GLY A 261 -10.63 -2.81 2.48
C GLY A 261 -12.01 -2.58 3.10
N ASP A 262 -13.09 -2.97 2.44
CA ASP A 262 -14.48 -2.71 2.81
C ASP A 262 -15.15 -3.93 3.47
N ALA A 263 -14.75 -4.22 4.72
CA ALA A 263 -15.24 -5.39 5.45
C ALA A 263 -16.69 -5.23 5.94
N ASP A 264 -17.25 -4.01 5.91
CA ASP A 264 -18.66 -3.76 6.22
C ASP A 264 -19.56 -3.43 5.01
N GLY A 265 -18.99 -3.43 3.80
CA GLY A 265 -19.68 -3.33 2.52
C GLY A 265 -20.40 -1.99 2.33
N ASP A 266 -19.93 -0.92 2.98
CA ASP A 266 -20.59 0.38 2.99
C ASP A 266 -20.09 1.34 1.88
N GLY A 267 -19.15 0.87 1.07
CA GLY A 267 -18.51 1.59 -0.05
C GLY A 267 -17.50 2.63 0.41
N LYS A 268 -16.97 2.51 1.64
CA LYS A 268 -15.82 3.26 2.14
C LYS A 268 -14.84 2.25 2.68
N GLU A 269 -13.60 2.33 2.25
CA GLU A 269 -12.61 1.43 2.81
C GLU A 269 -12.42 1.69 4.31
N ASP A 270 -12.31 0.58 5.04
CA ASP A 270 -11.94 0.53 6.42
C ASP A 270 -10.41 0.54 6.55
N LEU A 271 -9.93 0.79 7.77
CA LEU A 271 -8.50 0.71 8.07
C LEU A 271 -8.25 -0.34 9.14
N ILE A 272 -7.41 -1.32 8.85
CA ILE A 272 -6.83 -2.22 9.83
C ILE A 272 -5.53 -1.61 10.34
N VAL A 273 -5.42 -1.47 11.66
CA VAL A 273 -4.21 -0.99 12.32
C VAL A 273 -3.61 -2.10 13.17
N ASN A 274 -2.44 -2.58 12.78
CA ASN A 274 -1.65 -3.51 13.59
C ASN A 274 -0.80 -2.76 14.63
N GLY A 275 -0.69 -3.34 15.82
CA GLY A 275 0.26 -2.89 16.83
C GLY A 275 0.23 -3.79 18.06
N TYR A 276 0.73 -3.29 19.19
CA TYR A 276 0.61 -4.02 20.45
C TYR A 276 -0.66 -3.60 21.20
N GLU A 277 -1.48 -4.58 21.61
CA GLU A 277 -2.68 -4.32 22.41
C GLU A 277 -2.32 -3.89 23.84
N ARG A 278 -3.28 -3.23 24.51
CA ARG A 278 -3.11 -2.64 25.86
C ARG A 278 -4.01 -3.26 26.92
N ASP A 279 -4.78 -4.29 26.55
CA ASP A 279 -5.76 -4.94 27.42
C ASP A 279 -5.19 -6.15 28.18
N THR A 280 -4.02 -6.67 27.80
CA THR A 280 -3.26 -7.65 28.59
C THR A 280 -1.92 -7.12 29.09
N PRO A 281 -1.39 -7.66 30.22
CA PRO A 281 -0.03 -7.34 30.68
C PRO A 281 1.09 -7.75 29.71
N GLN A 282 0.82 -8.74 28.84
CA GLN A 282 1.79 -9.26 27.88
C GLN A 282 1.96 -8.33 26.67
N GLY A 283 0.93 -7.54 26.35
CA GLY A 283 0.93 -6.65 25.19
C GLY A 283 1.13 -7.43 23.90
N TYR A 284 0.23 -8.37 23.60
CA TYR A 284 0.33 -9.16 22.37
C TYR A 284 0.22 -8.27 21.14
N ASN A 285 0.70 -8.76 20.01
CA ASN A 285 0.38 -8.12 18.75
C ASN A 285 -1.12 -8.34 18.43
N ALA A 286 -1.78 -7.32 17.93
CA ALA A 286 -3.19 -7.36 17.58
C ALA A 286 -3.52 -6.42 16.43
N ASN A 287 -4.56 -6.78 15.69
CA ASN A 287 -5.15 -5.97 14.65
C ASN A 287 -6.39 -5.25 15.19
N PHE A 288 -6.61 -4.04 14.71
CA PHE A 288 -7.80 -3.26 15.03
C PHE A 288 -8.44 -2.76 13.74
N TRP A 289 -9.65 -3.23 13.46
CA TRP A 289 -10.48 -2.76 12.36
C TRP A 289 -11.16 -1.44 12.73
N LEU A 290 -11.00 -0.41 11.92
CA LEU A 290 -11.58 0.92 12.11
C LEU A 290 -12.44 1.24 10.89
N PRO A 291 -13.77 1.34 11.05
CA PRO A 291 -14.64 1.53 9.91
C PRO A 291 -14.40 2.87 9.21
N GLY A 292 -14.47 2.86 7.89
CA GLY A 292 -14.49 4.01 7.01
C GLY A 292 -15.64 4.97 7.33
N SER A 293 -15.51 6.22 6.88
CA SER A 293 -16.61 7.19 6.97
C SER A 293 -16.34 8.39 6.10
N ALA A 294 -17.35 9.22 5.83
CA ALA A 294 -17.17 10.48 5.10
C ALA A 294 -16.12 11.45 5.73
N SER A 295 -15.63 11.17 6.94
CA SER A 295 -14.54 11.92 7.60
C SER A 295 -13.24 11.10 7.77
N GLY A 296 -13.13 9.95 7.11
CA GLY A 296 -12.05 8.97 7.26
C GLY A 296 -12.32 7.92 8.35
N PRO A 297 -11.31 7.08 8.67
CA PRO A 297 -11.46 5.94 9.58
C PRO A 297 -11.81 6.32 11.02
N ARG A 298 -12.58 5.47 11.72
CA ARG A 298 -13.19 5.81 13.01
C ARG A 298 -12.68 4.97 14.19
N ALA A 299 -11.62 5.43 14.85
CA ALA A 299 -11.10 4.79 16.08
C ALA A 299 -12.14 4.62 17.21
N SER A 300 -13.17 5.47 17.29
CA SER A 300 -14.24 5.33 18.29
C SER A 300 -15.11 4.06 18.11
N ARG A 301 -15.00 3.42 16.95
CA ARG A 301 -15.68 2.18 16.58
C ARG A 301 -14.72 1.03 16.35
N ALA A 302 -13.46 1.17 16.76
CA ALA A 302 -12.45 0.16 16.52
C ALA A 302 -12.87 -1.19 17.13
N GLN A 303 -12.77 -2.25 16.33
CA GLN A 303 -12.95 -3.63 16.76
C GLN A 303 -11.59 -4.32 16.81
N LYS A 304 -11.28 -4.95 17.94
CA LYS A 304 -10.08 -5.78 18.06
C LYS A 304 -10.29 -7.10 17.31
N LEU A 305 -9.39 -7.42 16.42
CA LEU A 305 -9.33 -8.67 15.67
C LEU A 305 -8.29 -9.63 16.29
N PRO A 306 -8.24 -10.90 15.86
CA PRO A 306 -7.21 -11.85 16.29
C PRO A 306 -5.78 -11.37 16.04
N ALA A 307 -4.84 -12.02 16.74
CA ALA A 307 -3.43 -11.72 16.63
C ALA A 307 -2.84 -12.26 15.31
N GLY A 308 -1.92 -11.49 14.76
CA GLY A 308 -1.22 -11.71 13.50
C GLY A 308 -0.72 -10.36 12.97
N VAL A 309 0.22 -10.34 12.03
CA VAL A 309 0.87 -9.08 11.60
C VAL A 309 0.32 -8.60 10.26
N ILE A 310 0.41 -9.46 9.25
CA ILE A 310 -0.05 -9.19 7.89
C ILE A 310 -1.56 -9.41 7.82
N THR A 311 -2.25 -8.53 7.09
CA THR A 311 -3.68 -8.68 6.82
C THR A 311 -4.00 -8.30 5.39
N ASP A 312 -4.91 -9.00 4.76
CA ASP A 312 -5.45 -8.64 3.45
C ASP A 312 -6.98 -8.76 3.50
N LEU A 313 -7.69 -8.11 2.57
CA LEU A 313 -9.15 -8.06 2.54
C LEU A 313 -9.68 -8.42 1.15
N GLY A 314 -10.65 -9.33 1.11
CA GLY A 314 -11.35 -9.68 -0.12
C GLY A 314 -12.56 -10.57 0.14
N ASP A 315 -13.58 -10.47 -0.71
CA ASP A 315 -14.83 -11.24 -0.59
C ASP A 315 -14.61 -12.71 -1.00
N THR A 316 -14.11 -13.54 -0.06
CA THR A 316 -13.71 -14.93 -0.36
C THR A 316 -14.92 -15.86 -0.47
N ASP A 317 -16.06 -15.49 0.12
CA ASP A 317 -17.29 -16.29 0.12
C ASP A 317 -18.47 -15.67 -0.68
N LYS A 318 -18.19 -14.61 -1.43
CA LYS A 318 -19.11 -13.94 -2.36
C LYS A 318 -20.39 -13.44 -1.71
N ASP A 319 -20.33 -13.07 -0.43
CA ASP A 319 -21.47 -12.55 0.31
C ASP A 319 -21.64 -11.03 0.18
N GLY A 320 -20.67 -10.35 -0.44
CA GLY A 320 -20.66 -8.92 -0.69
C GLY A 320 -19.98 -8.09 0.42
N TYR A 321 -19.32 -8.74 1.37
CA TYR A 321 -18.46 -8.12 2.38
C TYR A 321 -17.05 -8.66 2.24
N GLU A 322 -16.03 -7.81 2.35
CA GLU A 322 -14.66 -8.32 2.31
C GLU A 322 -14.31 -9.05 3.60
N ASP A 323 -13.72 -10.24 3.45
CA ASP A 323 -13.22 -11.05 4.54
C ASP A 323 -11.81 -10.62 4.92
N VAL A 324 -11.51 -10.57 6.22
CA VAL A 324 -10.18 -10.22 6.70
C VAL A 324 -9.33 -11.48 6.83
N VAL A 325 -8.30 -11.60 6.00
CA VAL A 325 -7.28 -12.64 6.11
C VAL A 325 -6.16 -12.13 7.02
N ILE A 326 -5.66 -12.96 7.94
CA ILE A 326 -4.65 -12.58 8.93
C ILE A 326 -3.52 -13.62 9.00
N GLY A 327 -2.30 -13.17 8.73
CA GLY A 327 -1.08 -13.95 8.84
C GLY A 327 -0.54 -14.00 10.25
N ASN A 328 -0.30 -15.22 10.73
CA ASN A 328 0.30 -15.49 12.03
C ASN A 328 1.47 -16.46 11.85
N ALA A 329 2.54 -15.95 11.25
CA ALA A 329 3.77 -16.69 10.92
C ALA A 329 4.53 -17.24 12.14
N TRP A 330 4.15 -16.88 13.35
CA TRP A 330 4.85 -17.32 14.54
C TRP A 330 4.64 -18.80 14.82
N ASP A 331 5.63 -19.40 15.47
CA ASP A 331 5.50 -20.72 16.06
C ASP A 331 4.47 -20.77 17.21
N SER A 332 4.14 -21.99 17.62
CA SER A 332 3.23 -22.28 18.74
C SER A 332 3.60 -21.54 20.03
N GLY A 333 2.58 -21.05 20.76
CA GLY A 333 2.75 -20.39 22.07
C GLY A 333 2.30 -18.92 22.09
N ILE A 334 1.84 -18.41 20.95
CA ILE A 334 1.21 -17.09 20.81
C ILE A 334 -0.27 -17.31 20.45
N PRO A 335 -1.21 -16.46 20.90
CA PRO A 335 -2.61 -16.59 20.50
C PRO A 335 -2.77 -16.65 18.98
N GLY A 336 -3.56 -17.60 18.49
CA GLY A 336 -3.79 -17.84 17.06
C GLY A 336 -2.67 -18.59 16.34
N SER A 337 -1.44 -18.67 16.86
CA SER A 337 -0.32 -19.26 16.15
C SER A 337 -0.39 -20.80 16.05
N ALA A 338 0.45 -21.38 15.19
CA ALA A 338 0.63 -22.84 15.08
C ALA A 338 2.12 -23.15 14.85
N ARG A 339 2.51 -24.42 14.97
CA ARG A 339 3.88 -24.81 14.59
C ARG A 339 4.05 -24.56 13.09
N GLY A 340 5.04 -23.74 12.75
CA GLY A 340 5.31 -23.33 11.36
C GLY A 340 4.45 -22.17 10.88
N GLY A 341 3.61 -21.56 11.74
CA GLY A 341 2.73 -20.46 11.35
C GLY A 341 1.32 -20.88 10.94
N ALA A 342 0.47 -19.89 10.67
CA ALA A 342 -0.93 -20.06 10.32
C ALA A 342 -1.46 -18.85 9.53
N VAL A 343 -2.53 -19.07 8.79
CA VAL A 343 -3.40 -18.03 8.24
C VAL A 343 -4.81 -18.20 8.80
N HIS A 344 -5.47 -17.07 9.05
CA HIS A 344 -6.83 -17.01 9.55
C HIS A 344 -7.71 -16.22 8.58
N ILE A 345 -8.98 -16.60 8.44
CA ILE A 345 -9.96 -15.83 7.65
C ILE A 345 -11.14 -15.49 8.57
N LEU A 346 -11.47 -14.20 8.64
CA LEU A 346 -12.60 -13.67 9.39
C LEU A 346 -13.61 -13.10 8.41
N HIS A 347 -14.82 -13.65 8.40
CA HIS A 347 -15.79 -13.21 7.42
C HIS A 347 -16.20 -11.75 7.60
N GLY A 348 -16.36 -11.04 6.50
CA GLY A 348 -16.97 -9.72 6.46
C GLY A 348 -18.44 -9.79 6.88
N ALA A 349 -19.01 -8.64 7.26
CA ALA A 349 -20.44 -8.52 7.49
C ALA A 349 -20.84 -7.04 7.56
N ALA A 350 -22.14 -6.74 7.38
CA ALA A 350 -22.70 -5.39 7.49
C ALA A 350 -22.42 -4.60 8.80
N THR A 351 -21.83 -5.25 9.81
CA THR A 351 -21.43 -4.62 11.08
C THR A 351 -19.92 -4.63 11.32
N GLY A 352 -19.13 -4.94 10.28
CA GLY A 352 -17.72 -5.23 10.34
C GLY A 352 -17.42 -6.73 10.54
N PRO A 353 -16.14 -7.11 10.57
CA PRO A 353 -15.69 -8.50 10.60
C PRO A 353 -16.36 -9.35 11.71
N ALA A 354 -16.79 -10.56 11.37
CA ALA A 354 -17.42 -11.49 12.29
C ALA A 354 -16.46 -11.89 13.42
N TYR A 355 -16.84 -11.58 14.66
CA TYR A 355 -16.00 -11.89 15.83
C TYR A 355 -16.23 -13.32 16.33
N GLY A 356 -15.18 -14.15 16.34
CA GLY A 356 -15.13 -15.44 17.06
C GLY A 356 -15.36 -16.69 16.22
N GLU A 357 -15.87 -16.56 15.00
CA GLU A 357 -15.90 -17.60 13.97
C GLU A 357 -14.87 -17.23 12.92
N TRP A 358 -13.81 -18.02 12.78
CA TRP A 358 -12.71 -17.76 11.87
C TRP A 358 -12.14 -19.09 11.40
N GLU A 359 -11.81 -19.14 10.12
CA GLU A 359 -11.13 -20.27 9.54
C GLU A 359 -9.65 -20.23 9.91
N LYS A 360 -9.01 -21.41 9.92
CA LYS A 360 -7.59 -21.53 10.18
C LYS A 360 -6.94 -22.54 9.25
N PHE A 361 -5.96 -22.05 8.49
CA PHE A 361 -5.12 -22.84 7.62
C PHE A 361 -3.70 -22.88 8.15
N THR A 362 -3.09 -24.06 8.06
CA THR A 362 -1.69 -24.34 8.38
C THR A 362 -1.20 -25.38 7.38
N GLN A 363 0.11 -25.58 7.26
CA GLN A 363 0.66 -26.71 6.50
C GLN A 363 0.26 -28.10 7.07
N ASN A 364 -0.26 -28.15 8.30
CA ASN A 364 -0.80 -29.38 8.90
C ASN A 364 -2.32 -29.55 8.66
N THR A 365 -2.99 -28.58 8.02
CA THR A 365 -4.41 -28.68 7.68
C THR A 365 -4.61 -29.72 6.58
N SER A 366 -5.62 -30.59 6.73
CA SER A 366 -5.85 -31.68 5.79
C SER A 366 -6.10 -31.15 4.36
N GLY A 367 -5.31 -31.62 3.41
CA GLY A 367 -5.36 -31.19 2.01
C GLY A 367 -4.34 -30.11 1.65
N VAL A 368 -3.79 -29.40 2.63
CA VAL A 368 -2.67 -28.47 2.43
C VAL A 368 -1.38 -29.30 2.27
N PRO A 369 -0.59 -29.10 1.20
CA PRO A 369 0.68 -29.81 1.02
C PRO A 369 1.74 -29.40 2.06
N GLY A 370 2.71 -30.28 2.29
CA GLY A 370 3.79 -30.06 3.25
C GLY A 370 3.43 -30.49 4.67
N SER A 371 4.20 -30.01 5.65
CA SER A 371 3.93 -30.22 7.07
C SER A 371 4.53 -29.08 7.86
N GLY A 372 3.81 -28.59 8.87
CA GLY A 372 4.31 -27.47 9.68
C GLY A 372 5.44 -27.89 10.60
N GLU A 373 6.61 -27.35 10.36
CA GLU A 373 7.85 -27.47 11.09
C GLU A 373 8.15 -26.17 11.86
N LYS A 374 9.28 -26.13 12.58
CA LYS A 374 9.56 -24.96 13.43
C LYS A 374 10.38 -23.98 12.60
N GLY A 375 9.85 -22.78 12.37
CA GLY A 375 10.54 -21.72 11.63
C GLY A 375 10.01 -21.45 10.22
N ASP A 376 9.13 -22.30 9.70
CA ASP A 376 8.65 -22.22 8.30
C ASP A 376 7.98 -20.89 7.97
N SER A 377 7.31 -20.31 8.96
CA SER A 377 6.67 -19.01 8.87
C SER A 377 5.56 -18.96 7.82
N PHE A 378 4.76 -20.02 7.69
CA PHE A 378 3.53 -20.03 6.90
C PHE A 378 2.58 -18.90 7.34
N GLY A 379 2.14 -18.08 6.39
CA GLY A 379 1.42 -16.84 6.68
C GLY A 379 2.34 -15.69 7.10
N HIS A 380 3.61 -15.73 6.67
CA HIS A 380 4.52 -14.59 6.74
C HIS A 380 4.06 -13.46 5.83
N GLU A 381 3.67 -13.82 4.61
CA GLU A 381 2.95 -12.98 3.66
C GLU A 381 1.92 -13.83 2.90
N PHE A 382 0.91 -13.19 2.33
CA PHE A 382 -0.11 -13.77 1.47
C PHE A 382 -0.88 -12.68 0.73
N ASP A 383 -1.56 -13.10 -0.34
CA ASP A 383 -2.44 -12.22 -1.09
C ASP A 383 -3.63 -13.00 -1.68
N LEU A 384 -4.70 -12.28 -2.02
CA LEU A 384 -5.95 -12.80 -2.59
C LEU A 384 -6.10 -12.45 -4.08
N GLY A 385 -6.49 -13.42 -4.90
CA GLY A 385 -6.79 -13.15 -6.31
C GLY A 385 -7.25 -14.39 -7.09
N ASP A 386 -7.87 -14.20 -8.25
CA ASP A 386 -8.43 -15.30 -9.07
C ASP A 386 -7.35 -15.97 -9.94
N ILE A 387 -6.53 -16.84 -9.33
CA ILE A 387 -5.39 -17.51 -10.01
C ILE A 387 -5.90 -18.50 -11.06
N ASP A 388 -6.97 -19.24 -10.78
CA ASP A 388 -7.48 -20.27 -11.68
C ASP A 388 -8.59 -19.79 -12.65
N GLY A 389 -8.93 -18.50 -12.61
CA GLY A 389 -9.82 -17.83 -13.57
C GLY A 389 -11.26 -18.32 -13.49
N ASP A 390 -11.70 -18.81 -12.32
CA ASP A 390 -13.07 -19.28 -12.08
C ASP A 390 -13.98 -18.19 -11.47
N GLY A 391 -13.39 -17.04 -11.16
CA GLY A 391 -14.03 -15.87 -10.59
C GLY A 391 -14.17 -15.90 -9.08
N ASN A 392 -13.67 -16.91 -8.36
CA ASN A 392 -13.54 -16.92 -6.91
C ASN A 392 -12.14 -16.45 -6.52
N LEU A 393 -12.00 -15.80 -5.36
CA LEU A 393 -10.68 -15.46 -4.85
C LEU A 393 -9.96 -16.73 -4.38
N ASP A 394 -8.71 -16.87 -4.79
CA ASP A 394 -7.74 -17.83 -4.28
C ASP A 394 -6.80 -17.13 -3.30
N LEU A 395 -6.08 -17.90 -2.49
CA LEU A 395 -5.14 -17.40 -1.50
C LEU A 395 -3.75 -18.00 -1.74
N ALA A 396 -2.75 -17.18 -2.03
CA ALA A 396 -1.35 -17.59 -2.11
C ALA A 396 -0.64 -17.24 -0.80
N VAL A 397 -0.01 -18.21 -0.13
CA VAL A 397 0.60 -18.03 1.19
C VAL A 397 2.08 -18.35 1.18
N GLY A 398 2.90 -17.41 1.61
CA GLY A 398 4.34 -17.56 1.80
C GLY A 398 4.71 -18.33 3.07
N ALA A 399 5.73 -19.18 2.95
CA ALA A 399 6.43 -19.86 4.05
C ALA A 399 7.95 -19.74 3.81
N PRO A 400 8.53 -18.53 4.00
CA PRO A 400 9.91 -18.26 3.62
C PRO A 400 10.95 -19.07 4.40
N GLY A 401 10.62 -19.56 5.59
CA GLY A 401 11.51 -20.41 6.39
C GLY A 401 11.41 -21.90 6.05
N GLU A 402 10.60 -22.30 5.07
CA GLU A 402 10.42 -23.70 4.70
C GLU A 402 11.75 -24.31 4.22
N THR A 403 12.04 -25.53 4.69
CA THR A 403 13.19 -26.32 4.26
C THR A 403 12.76 -27.37 3.24
N ILE A 404 13.09 -27.17 1.97
CA ILE A 404 12.70 -28.07 0.88
C ILE A 404 13.83 -29.05 0.58
N ASP A 405 13.55 -30.36 0.64
CA ASP A 405 14.49 -31.44 0.31
C ASP A 405 15.88 -31.31 0.99
N GLY A 406 15.91 -30.72 2.20
CA GLY A 406 17.13 -30.48 2.99
C GLY A 406 17.89 -29.19 2.64
N VAL A 407 17.35 -28.36 1.76
CA VAL A 407 17.83 -26.99 1.50
C VAL A 407 17.18 -26.06 2.52
N ALA A 408 17.97 -25.64 3.51
CA ALA A 408 17.49 -24.85 4.64
C ALA A 408 17.00 -23.46 4.20
N ASP A 409 15.80 -23.10 4.66
CA ASP A 409 15.15 -21.80 4.43
C ASP A 409 15.18 -21.37 2.95
N SER A 410 15.01 -22.34 2.03
CA SER A 410 14.80 -22.03 0.61
C SER A 410 13.45 -21.33 0.40
N GLY A 411 12.49 -21.60 1.28
CA GLY A 411 11.16 -21.03 1.25
C GLY A 411 10.23 -21.74 0.27
N ALA A 412 8.94 -21.42 0.38
CA ALA A 412 7.89 -21.95 -0.47
C ALA A 412 6.65 -21.03 -0.49
N VAL A 413 5.79 -21.23 -1.50
CA VAL A 413 4.45 -20.61 -1.58
C VAL A 413 3.41 -21.71 -1.75
N THR A 414 2.32 -21.63 -0.98
CA THR A 414 1.18 -22.55 -1.11
C THR A 414 -0.03 -21.79 -1.63
N VAL A 415 -0.65 -22.27 -2.72
CA VAL A 415 -1.93 -21.75 -3.22
C VAL A 415 -3.07 -22.61 -2.69
N LEU A 416 -4.02 -21.98 -2.01
CA LEU A 416 -5.31 -22.52 -1.61
C LEU A 416 -6.38 -21.89 -2.51
N TYR A 417 -7.23 -22.71 -3.13
CA TYR A 417 -8.18 -22.20 -4.13
C TYR A 417 -9.52 -21.82 -3.50
N GLY A 418 -10.25 -20.90 -4.12
CA GLY A 418 -11.65 -20.65 -3.82
C GLY A 418 -12.51 -21.90 -4.07
N ALA A 419 -13.53 -22.12 -3.24
CA ALA A 419 -14.47 -23.18 -3.46
C ALA A 419 -15.33 -22.87 -4.69
N ALA A 420 -15.51 -23.84 -5.59
CA ALA A 420 -16.27 -23.65 -6.83
C ALA A 420 -17.75 -23.25 -6.64
N ASP A 421 -18.32 -23.45 -5.44
CA ASP A 421 -19.65 -22.97 -5.06
C ASP A 421 -19.64 -21.58 -4.41
N GLY A 422 -18.47 -20.95 -4.31
CA GLY A 422 -18.25 -19.64 -3.73
C GLY A 422 -18.28 -19.63 -2.21
N SER A 423 -18.13 -20.77 -1.52
CA SER A 423 -18.30 -20.81 -0.05
C SER A 423 -17.07 -20.42 0.76
N GLY A 424 -16.10 -19.70 0.19
CA GLY A 424 -14.81 -19.41 0.83
C GLY A 424 -13.63 -20.22 0.28
N ILE A 425 -12.48 -20.11 0.94
CA ILE A 425 -11.24 -20.81 0.58
C ILE A 425 -11.32 -22.31 0.91
N THR A 426 -10.79 -23.16 0.03
CA THR A 426 -10.73 -24.61 0.20
C THR A 426 -9.32 -25.18 0.08
N THR A 427 -9.08 -26.31 0.74
CA THR A 427 -7.83 -27.08 0.59
C THR A 427 -7.87 -28.05 -0.60
N ARG A 428 -9.01 -28.14 -1.29
CA ARG A 428 -9.15 -29.03 -2.45
C ARG A 428 -8.26 -28.54 -3.58
N GLY A 429 -7.30 -29.37 -3.97
CA GLY A 429 -6.45 -29.07 -5.11
C GLY A 429 -5.32 -28.10 -4.80
N ALA A 430 -5.13 -27.73 -3.53
CA ALA A 430 -4.04 -26.87 -3.06
C ALA A 430 -2.67 -27.33 -3.59
N LYS A 431 -1.81 -26.36 -3.93
CA LYS A 431 -0.51 -26.61 -4.56
C LYS A 431 0.60 -25.90 -3.81
N LEU A 432 1.75 -26.57 -3.73
CA LEU A 432 3.00 -26.02 -3.20
C LEU A 432 3.93 -25.71 -4.37
N PHE A 433 4.56 -24.55 -4.32
CA PHE A 433 5.54 -24.07 -5.29
C PHE A 433 6.83 -23.69 -4.57
N THR A 434 7.96 -24.06 -5.19
CA THR A 434 9.34 -23.77 -4.78
C THR A 434 10.13 -23.37 -6.03
N GLN A 435 11.38 -22.88 -5.91
CA GLN A 435 12.21 -22.59 -7.08
C GLN A 435 12.51 -23.86 -7.89
N ASN A 436 12.57 -25.03 -7.25
CA ASN A 436 12.68 -26.32 -7.94
C ASN A 436 11.39 -26.78 -8.66
N THR A 437 10.27 -26.08 -8.52
CA THR A 437 9.03 -26.44 -9.22
C THR A 437 9.16 -26.19 -10.72
N PRO A 438 8.81 -27.14 -11.61
CA PRO A 438 8.98 -26.96 -13.05
C PRO A 438 8.28 -25.71 -13.60
N GLY A 439 9.07 -24.77 -14.13
CA GLY A 439 8.57 -23.51 -14.68
C GLY A 439 8.76 -22.31 -13.75
N VAL A 440 9.14 -22.52 -12.49
CA VAL A 440 9.67 -21.47 -11.63
C VAL A 440 11.14 -21.23 -12.01
N PRO A 441 11.58 -19.98 -12.18
CA PRO A 441 12.98 -19.69 -12.47
C PRO A 441 13.91 -20.06 -11.30
N ASP A 442 15.17 -20.30 -11.64
CA ASP A 442 16.23 -20.70 -10.70
C ASP A 442 16.06 -22.08 -10.06
N SER A 443 16.78 -22.37 -8.98
CA SER A 443 16.68 -23.59 -8.18
C SER A 443 16.78 -23.26 -6.70
N ASP A 444 16.24 -24.11 -5.82
CA ASP A 444 16.29 -23.86 -4.38
C ASP A 444 17.75 -23.79 -3.89
N GLU A 445 18.12 -22.68 -3.24
CA GLU A 445 19.38 -22.48 -2.53
C GLU A 445 19.11 -22.15 -1.06
N LYS A 446 20.17 -22.22 -0.25
CA LYS A 446 20.01 -21.99 1.19
C LYS A 446 19.78 -20.52 1.45
N TYR A 447 18.75 -20.22 2.23
CA TYR A 447 18.40 -18.87 2.66
C TYR A 447 17.96 -17.95 1.51
N ASP A 448 17.27 -18.48 0.50
CA ASP A 448 16.64 -17.65 -0.54
C ASP A 448 15.35 -17.02 -0.05
N PHE A 449 14.68 -17.69 0.90
CA PHE A 449 13.44 -17.25 1.51
C PHE A 449 12.34 -16.96 0.48
N LEU A 450 12.14 -17.83 -0.51
CA LEU A 450 11.03 -17.73 -1.45
C LEU A 450 9.70 -17.63 -0.69
N GLY A 451 8.84 -16.69 -1.08
CA GLY A 451 7.61 -16.40 -0.36
C GLY A 451 7.83 -15.49 0.86
N THR A 452 8.93 -14.73 0.88
CA THR A 452 9.10 -13.62 1.82
C THR A 452 7.96 -12.62 1.66
N ASP A 453 7.54 -12.45 0.41
CA ASP A 453 6.42 -11.63 0.00
C ASP A 453 5.74 -12.25 -1.22
N VAL A 454 4.43 -12.04 -1.36
CA VAL A 454 3.57 -12.68 -2.37
C VAL A 454 2.47 -11.71 -2.79
N HIS A 455 2.33 -11.50 -4.10
CA HIS A 455 1.24 -10.73 -4.72
C HIS A 455 0.56 -11.55 -5.83
N ILE A 456 -0.67 -11.21 -6.19
CA ILE A 456 -1.50 -11.84 -7.21
C ILE A 456 -2.11 -10.76 -8.11
N ASP A 457 -1.52 -10.58 -9.29
CA ASP A 457 -1.95 -9.54 -10.23
C ASP A 457 -2.11 -10.05 -11.66
N ASP A 458 -2.98 -9.45 -12.49
CA ASP A 458 -3.07 -9.79 -13.93
C ASP A 458 -1.99 -9.08 -14.77
N LEU A 459 -0.73 -9.52 -14.61
CA LEU A 459 0.44 -8.99 -15.34
C LEU A 459 0.31 -9.11 -16.86
N ASN A 460 -0.51 -10.07 -17.30
CA ASN A 460 -0.60 -10.50 -18.69
C ASN A 460 -1.99 -10.29 -19.33
N GLY A 461 -2.87 -9.56 -18.67
CA GLY A 461 -4.17 -9.11 -19.17
C GLY A 461 -5.04 -10.26 -19.68
N ASP A 462 -4.91 -11.47 -19.13
CA ASP A 462 -5.70 -12.64 -19.53
C ASP A 462 -6.85 -12.97 -18.57
N GLY A 463 -7.04 -12.13 -17.55
CA GLY A 463 -8.10 -12.22 -16.55
C GLY A 463 -7.84 -13.26 -15.47
N ARG A 464 -6.58 -13.66 -15.26
CA ARG A 464 -6.15 -14.52 -14.15
C ARG A 464 -5.13 -13.77 -13.31
N GLY A 465 -5.16 -13.99 -12.01
CA GLY A 465 -4.12 -13.58 -11.09
C GLY A 465 -2.83 -14.36 -11.34
N ASP A 466 -1.79 -13.68 -11.79
CA ASP A 466 -0.43 -14.22 -11.86
C ASP A 466 0.24 -14.07 -10.50
N VAL A 467 0.98 -15.08 -10.04
CA VAL A 467 1.58 -15.06 -8.69
C VAL A 467 2.98 -14.46 -8.76
N ILE A 468 3.22 -13.37 -8.03
CA ILE A 468 4.50 -12.68 -7.92
C ILE A 468 5.12 -13.04 -6.58
N VAL A 469 6.34 -13.58 -6.61
CA VAL A 469 6.97 -14.10 -5.39
C VAL A 469 8.32 -13.44 -5.14
N GLY A 470 8.50 -12.91 -3.95
CA GLY A 470 9.75 -12.38 -3.44
C GLY A 470 10.66 -13.45 -2.86
N ALA A 471 11.96 -13.39 -3.17
CA ALA A 471 13.01 -14.21 -2.56
C ALA A 471 14.17 -13.28 -2.15
N HIS A 472 14.02 -12.57 -1.03
CA HIS A 472 14.94 -11.49 -0.67
C HIS A 472 16.36 -11.97 -0.34
N GLY A 473 16.52 -13.26 -0.04
CA GLY A 473 17.79 -13.89 0.30
C GLY A 473 18.59 -14.40 -0.90
N GLU A 474 17.94 -14.49 -2.05
CA GLU A 474 18.51 -14.94 -3.33
C GLU A 474 19.88 -14.29 -3.61
N ASN A 475 20.83 -15.11 -4.08
CA ASN A 475 22.21 -14.68 -4.38
C ASN A 475 22.91 -13.98 -3.19
N GLY A 476 22.71 -14.48 -1.96
CA GLY A 476 23.37 -13.96 -0.75
C GLY A 476 22.82 -12.63 -0.27
N GLY A 477 21.51 -12.41 -0.41
CA GLY A 477 20.78 -11.21 0.01
C GLY A 477 20.73 -10.12 -1.05
N ASN A 478 21.04 -10.45 -2.30
CA ASN A 478 20.77 -9.57 -3.44
C ASN A 478 19.27 -9.46 -3.67
N GLY A 479 18.58 -10.57 -3.54
CA GLY A 479 17.14 -10.69 -3.70
C GLY A 479 16.73 -10.84 -5.17
N ALA A 480 15.56 -11.42 -5.36
CA ALA A 480 14.90 -11.55 -6.65
C ALA A 480 13.38 -11.48 -6.49
N VAL A 481 12.73 -11.21 -7.62
CA VAL A 481 11.27 -11.32 -7.78
C VAL A 481 11.00 -12.34 -8.89
N TYR A 482 10.07 -13.24 -8.66
CA TYR A 482 9.65 -14.27 -9.60
C TYR A 482 8.19 -14.03 -9.99
N PRO A 483 7.92 -13.37 -11.13
CA PRO A 483 6.58 -13.30 -11.70
C PRO A 483 6.23 -14.63 -12.36
N LEU A 484 5.20 -15.32 -11.86
CA LEU A 484 4.80 -16.66 -12.29
C LEU A 484 3.40 -16.61 -12.91
N LEU A 485 3.31 -16.65 -14.23
CA LEU A 485 2.00 -16.50 -14.86
C LEU A 485 1.15 -17.75 -14.66
N ALA A 486 -0.10 -17.55 -14.26
CA ALA A 486 -1.09 -18.59 -14.13
C ALA A 486 -1.49 -19.12 -15.51
N ARG A 487 -1.78 -20.42 -15.59
CA ARG A 487 -2.14 -21.09 -16.84
C ARG A 487 -3.44 -21.84 -16.68
N THR A 488 -4.14 -22.00 -17.79
CA THR A 488 -5.40 -22.78 -17.86
C THR A 488 -5.24 -24.26 -17.50
N ASP A 489 -4.01 -24.79 -17.48
CA ASP A 489 -3.71 -26.15 -16.97
C ASP A 489 -3.43 -26.18 -15.46
N GLY A 490 -3.57 -25.03 -14.78
CA GLY A 490 -3.31 -24.84 -13.36
C GLY A 490 -1.83 -24.79 -13.00
N THR A 491 -0.91 -24.68 -13.96
CA THR A 491 0.52 -24.49 -13.67
C THR A 491 0.85 -23.01 -13.53
N LEU A 492 1.80 -22.69 -12.65
CA LEU A 492 2.45 -21.39 -12.58
C LEU A 492 3.77 -21.46 -13.36
N ARG A 493 4.02 -20.49 -14.25
CA ARG A 493 5.22 -20.48 -15.09
C ARG A 493 5.82 -19.08 -15.22
N GLY A 494 7.05 -18.93 -14.75
CA GLY A 494 7.84 -17.73 -14.96
C GLY A 494 8.37 -17.61 -16.39
N THR A 495 8.52 -16.36 -16.84
CA THR A 495 9.21 -16.02 -18.09
C THR A 495 10.71 -15.78 -17.85
N SER A 496 11.03 -15.06 -16.78
CA SER A 496 12.36 -14.83 -16.20
C SER A 496 12.24 -14.13 -14.85
N GLY A 497 13.11 -14.45 -13.87
CA GLY A 497 13.20 -13.67 -12.63
C GLY A 497 13.66 -12.23 -12.88
N VAL A 498 13.23 -11.32 -12.01
CA VAL A 498 13.71 -9.93 -11.95
C VAL A 498 14.80 -9.86 -10.88
N TYR A 499 15.94 -9.31 -11.26
CA TYR A 499 17.12 -9.18 -10.39
C TYR A 499 17.61 -7.73 -10.42
N LEU A 500 18.47 -7.35 -9.48
CA LEU A 500 19.08 -6.01 -9.49
C LEU A 500 19.76 -5.66 -10.82
N SER A 501 20.39 -6.65 -11.46
CA SER A 501 21.07 -6.48 -12.74
C SER A 501 20.11 -6.16 -13.89
N THR A 502 18.88 -6.70 -13.88
CA THR A 502 17.87 -6.42 -14.90
C THR A 502 17.30 -5.01 -14.75
N ALA A 503 17.30 -4.47 -13.52
CA ALA A 503 16.92 -3.09 -13.21
C ALA A 503 18.08 -2.07 -13.26
N GLY A 504 19.29 -2.51 -13.60
CA GLY A 504 20.48 -1.64 -13.67
C GLY A 504 21.02 -1.17 -12.31
N LEU A 505 20.69 -1.88 -11.23
CA LEU A 505 21.14 -1.61 -9.87
C LEU A 505 22.40 -2.40 -9.50
N SER A 506 23.11 -1.92 -8.48
CA SER A 506 24.30 -2.59 -7.96
C SER A 506 23.92 -3.74 -7.02
N ALA A 507 24.53 -4.91 -7.25
CA ALA A 507 24.51 -6.06 -6.35
C ALA A 507 25.38 -5.90 -5.07
N SER A 508 25.92 -4.71 -4.82
CA SER A 508 26.79 -4.48 -3.65
C SER A 508 26.00 -4.52 -2.35
N GLY A 509 26.52 -5.26 -1.36
CA GLY A 509 25.87 -5.40 -0.05
C GLY A 509 24.73 -6.41 -0.10
N THR A 510 23.64 -6.12 0.60
CA THR A 510 22.42 -6.95 0.63
C THR A 510 21.19 -6.11 0.32
N PRO A 511 20.95 -5.71 -0.96
CA PRO A 511 19.83 -4.86 -1.34
C PRO A 511 18.45 -5.43 -1.04
N ARG A 512 18.32 -6.77 -0.99
CA ARG A 512 17.08 -7.50 -0.68
C ARG A 512 15.91 -7.13 -1.60
N LEU A 513 16.15 -7.18 -2.91
CA LEU A 513 15.06 -7.00 -3.88
C LEU A 513 13.96 -8.05 -3.64
N GLY A 514 12.69 -7.61 -3.67
CA GLY A 514 11.54 -8.51 -3.46
C GLY A 514 11.32 -8.88 -1.99
N ALA A 515 11.78 -8.04 -1.06
CA ALA A 515 11.47 -8.18 0.36
C ALA A 515 10.13 -7.55 0.75
N ASN A 516 9.64 -6.62 -0.07
CA ASN A 516 8.38 -5.91 0.09
C ASN A 516 7.88 -5.48 -1.30
N PHE A 517 6.63 -5.72 -1.64
CA PHE A 517 5.91 -5.22 -2.79
C PHE A 517 5.19 -3.91 -2.39
N ALA A 518 4.36 -3.38 -3.27
CA ALA A 518 3.59 -2.17 -2.96
C ALA A 518 2.14 -2.58 -2.86
N ASP A 519 1.46 -2.13 -1.80
CA ASP A 519 0.09 -2.53 -1.44
C ASP A 519 -0.89 -1.35 -1.40
#